data_AF-A0A4R6N7V6-F1
#
_entry.id   AF-A0A4R6N7V6-F1
#
_cell.length_a   1.000
_cell.length_b   1.000
_cell.length_c   1.000
_cell.angle_alpha   90.00
_cell.angle_beta   90.00
_cell.angle_gamma   90.00
#
_symmetry.space_group_name_H-M   'P 1'
#
loop_
_entity.id
_entity.type
_entity.pdbx_description
1 polymer ?
#
loop_
_entity_poly.entity_id
_entity_poly.type
_entity_poly.pdbx_seq_one_letter_code
_entity_poly.pdbx_strand_id
1 'polypeptide(L)'
;MRPPLAALGLVCALLGTVAQAKPPTAAALQGKWCWHETQTQGQSWPEKAQVEWLPQGRYSWSEPPFHLEGRWSLKPPDELEMSHHRGFRILLLQGDELHLGQFGGVFKFRRGSCAANSFSGQDRLSFHNAAASGDLPTLQKYLERGMSANLQDQVDGDTALIKAAKFCRPEAAQMLLARGADVGLRNQDGRRALDYARESRFHRGCAPLLQTLQDKTRP
;
A
#
# COMPACT_ATOMS: atom_id res chain seq x y z
N MET A 1 63.00 28.05 -11.44
CA MET A 1 62.67 29.50 -11.46
C MET A 1 61.17 29.64 -11.25
N ARG A 2 60.74 30.35 -10.21
CA ARG A 2 59.35 30.83 -10.07
C ARG A 2 59.26 32.26 -10.64
N PRO A 3 58.11 32.63 -11.23
CA PRO A 3 57.52 33.93 -10.91
C PRO A 3 56.04 33.82 -10.46
N PRO A 4 55.44 34.91 -9.93
CA PRO A 4 54.41 34.86 -8.89
C PRO A 4 53.03 35.47 -9.26
N LEU A 5 52.06 35.15 -8.38
CA LEU A 5 50.91 35.91 -7.87
C LEU A 5 49.81 36.50 -8.79
N ALA A 6 48.60 35.96 -8.56
CA ALA A 6 47.32 36.64 -8.25
C ALA A 6 46.37 37.11 -9.38
N ALA A 7 45.18 36.48 -9.43
CA ALA A 7 43.83 37.07 -9.56
C ALA A 7 42.80 35.90 -9.69
N LEU A 8 42.04 35.55 -8.64
CA LEU A 8 40.69 36.04 -8.27
C LEU A 8 39.52 35.30 -8.98
N GLY A 9 38.59 34.79 -8.17
CA GLY A 9 37.26 34.30 -8.58
C GLY A 9 37.07 32.80 -8.31
N LEU A 10 36.92 32.34 -7.07
CA LEU A 10 35.69 32.29 -6.26
C LEU A 10 34.55 31.45 -6.89
N VAL A 11 33.95 30.63 -6.02
CA VAL A 11 32.61 30.00 -6.10
C VAL A 11 32.55 28.60 -6.74
N CYS A 12 32.62 27.56 -5.91
CA CYS A 12 31.43 26.78 -5.53
C CYS A 12 31.80 25.74 -4.46
N ALA A 13 31.84 26.18 -3.20
CA ALA A 13 31.68 25.27 -2.07
C ALA A 13 30.20 24.90 -2.00
N LEU A 14 29.82 23.77 -2.59
CA LEU A 14 28.57 23.08 -2.26
C LEU A 14 28.91 21.80 -1.50
N LEU A 15 29.47 21.97 -0.31
CA LEU A 15 29.21 21.01 0.76
C LEU A 15 27.79 21.29 1.23
N GLY A 16 26.82 20.80 0.46
CA GLY A 16 25.46 20.63 0.96
C GLY A 16 25.60 19.72 2.17
N THR A 17 25.34 20.29 3.36
CA THR A 17 25.19 19.52 4.58
C THR A 17 24.16 18.44 4.30
N VAL A 18 24.60 17.18 4.19
CA VAL A 18 23.70 16.06 4.38
C VAL A 18 23.19 16.25 5.80
N ALA A 19 21.97 16.77 5.93
CA ALA A 19 21.31 16.84 7.22
C ALA A 19 21.32 15.42 7.75
N GLN A 20 22.15 15.16 8.77
CA GLN A 20 22.17 13.87 9.43
C GLN A 20 20.75 13.67 9.95
N ALA A 21 20.02 12.75 9.32
CA ALA A 21 18.74 12.32 9.84
C ALA A 21 18.98 11.87 11.27
N LYS A 22 18.38 12.57 12.24
CA LYS A 22 18.52 12.24 13.66
C LYS A 22 18.17 10.75 13.82
N PRO A 23 19.00 9.96 14.54
CA PRO A 23 18.72 8.54 14.71
C PRO A 23 17.32 8.36 15.32
N PRO A 24 16.57 7.33 14.89
CA PRO A 24 15.22 7.08 15.39
C PRO A 24 15.26 6.90 16.91
N THR A 25 14.36 7.58 17.63
CA THR A 25 14.31 7.48 19.10
C THR A 25 13.20 6.53 19.52
N ALA A 26 13.39 5.87 20.67
CA ALA A 26 12.37 4.99 21.23
C ALA A 26 11.04 5.74 21.48
N ALA A 27 11.09 7.00 21.87
CA ALA A 27 9.91 7.84 22.06
C ALA A 27 9.15 8.08 20.74
N ALA A 28 9.84 8.25 19.62
CA ALA A 28 9.22 8.45 18.33
C ALA A 28 8.47 7.20 17.84
N LEU A 29 8.88 6.00 18.25
CA LEU A 29 8.17 4.77 17.95
C LEU A 29 6.92 4.54 18.82
N GLN A 30 6.82 5.12 20.01
CA GLN A 30 5.70 4.82 20.92
C GLN A 30 4.32 5.05 20.28
N GLY A 31 3.38 4.15 20.56
CA GLY A 31 2.01 4.20 20.09
C GLY A 31 1.66 3.11 19.07
N LYS A 32 0.46 3.22 18.50
CA LYS A 32 -0.13 2.27 17.55
C LYS A 32 0.25 2.60 16.12
N TRP A 33 0.69 1.58 15.40
CA TRP A 33 1.09 1.63 14.00
C TRP A 33 0.39 0.55 13.22
N CYS A 34 -0.22 0.95 12.12
CA CYS A 34 -1.06 0.09 11.31
C CYS A 34 -0.40 -0.11 9.96
N TRP A 35 -0.26 -1.36 9.53
CA TRP A 35 0.28 -1.67 8.22
C TRP A 35 -0.56 -0.97 7.13
N HIS A 36 0.13 -0.33 6.17
CA HIS A 36 -0.49 0.20 4.97
C HIS A 36 0.42 -0.11 3.78
N GLU A 37 -0.15 -0.86 2.83
CA GLU A 37 0.35 -1.00 1.46
C GLU A 37 1.83 -1.39 1.30
N THR A 38 2.05 -2.62 0.83
CA THR A 38 3.32 -2.99 0.20
C THR A 38 3.00 -3.62 -1.15
N GLN A 39 3.26 -2.88 -2.24
CA GLN A 39 3.45 -3.51 -3.54
C GLN A 39 4.70 -4.39 -3.42
N THR A 40 4.51 -5.64 -3.03
CA THR A 40 5.51 -6.68 -3.32
C THR A 40 4.96 -7.44 -4.50
N GLN A 41 5.73 -7.43 -5.59
CA GLN A 41 5.43 -8.19 -6.79
C GLN A 41 5.16 -9.65 -6.41
N GLY A 42 3.88 -10.04 -6.39
CA GLY A 42 3.44 -11.43 -6.28
C GLY A 42 3.47 -12.09 -4.90
N GLN A 43 3.66 -11.36 -3.79
CA GLN A 43 3.57 -11.96 -2.45
C GLN A 43 2.53 -11.25 -1.57
N SER A 44 1.38 -11.89 -1.37
CA SER A 44 0.38 -11.44 -0.39
C SER A 44 0.83 -11.82 1.01
N TRP A 45 1.43 -10.87 1.74
CA TRP A 45 1.63 -11.01 3.19
C TRP A 45 0.27 -10.84 3.89
N PRO A 46 0.06 -11.47 5.07
CA PRO A 46 -1.23 -11.43 5.73
C PRO A 46 -1.67 -9.98 5.93
N GLU A 47 -2.81 -9.67 5.34
CA GLU A 47 -3.46 -8.38 5.49
C GLU A 47 -3.64 -8.12 6.99
N LYS A 48 -3.15 -6.97 7.47
CA LYS A 48 -3.33 -6.44 8.83
C LYS A 48 -2.26 -6.86 9.85
N ALA A 49 -0.98 -6.55 9.58
CA ALA A 49 -0.03 -6.38 10.69
C ALA A 49 -0.32 -5.05 11.41
N GLN A 50 -0.46 -5.07 12.72
CA GLN A 50 -0.40 -3.87 13.55
C GLN A 50 0.64 -4.07 14.62
N VAL A 51 1.37 -3.01 14.93
CA VAL A 51 2.34 -3.00 16.02
C VAL A 51 2.04 -1.83 16.94
N GLU A 52 1.92 -2.13 18.23
CA GLU A 52 1.82 -1.13 19.28
C GLU A 52 3.10 -1.16 20.10
N TRP A 53 3.87 -0.08 20.02
CA TRP A 53 5.07 0.10 20.84
C TRP A 53 4.67 0.73 22.17
N LEU A 54 4.64 -0.09 23.20
CA LEU A 54 4.23 0.26 24.55
C LEU A 54 5.41 0.86 25.34
N PRO A 55 5.12 1.61 26.42
CA PRO A 55 6.15 2.09 27.34
C PRO A 55 7.02 0.96 27.92
N GLN A 56 8.21 1.34 28.39
CA GLN A 56 9.19 0.43 29.02
C GLN A 56 9.73 -0.66 28.08
N GLY A 57 9.78 -0.38 26.78
CA GLY A 57 10.36 -1.30 25.79
C GLY A 57 9.50 -2.56 25.60
N ARG A 58 8.18 -2.46 25.71
CA ARG A 58 7.24 -3.55 25.39
C ARG A 58 6.58 -3.31 24.03
N TYR A 59 6.18 -4.37 23.35
CA TYR A 59 5.38 -4.27 22.14
C TYR A 59 4.27 -5.31 22.12
N SER A 60 3.18 -4.99 21.41
CA SER A 60 2.17 -5.94 20.95
C SER A 60 2.15 -5.92 19.43
N TRP A 61 2.19 -7.10 18.82
CA TRP A 61 2.11 -7.32 17.38
C TRP A 61 0.89 -8.19 17.11
N SER A 62 0.04 -7.78 16.18
CA SER A 62 -1.12 -8.57 15.78
C SER A 62 -1.18 -8.69 14.27
N GLU A 63 -1.28 -9.93 13.81
CA GLU A 63 -1.46 -10.35 12.42
C GLU A 63 -2.45 -11.51 12.43
N PRO A 64 -3.75 -11.31 12.12
CA PRO A 64 -4.73 -12.38 12.26
C PRO A 64 -4.30 -13.68 11.55
N PRO A 65 -4.30 -14.85 12.23
CA PRO A 65 -4.83 -15.11 13.57
C PRO A 65 -3.84 -14.92 14.74
N PHE A 66 -2.60 -14.54 14.45
CA PHE A 66 -1.50 -14.43 15.39
C PHE A 66 -1.52 -13.13 16.21
N HIS A 67 -1.16 -13.27 17.48
CA HIS A 67 -0.92 -12.16 18.40
C HIS A 67 0.33 -12.49 19.22
N LEU A 68 1.28 -11.57 19.24
CA LEU A 68 2.56 -11.73 19.94
C LEU A 68 2.83 -10.49 20.77
N GLU A 69 3.32 -10.70 21.98
CA GLU A 69 3.82 -9.63 22.84
C GLU A 69 5.27 -9.91 23.19
N GLY A 70 6.04 -8.86 23.44
CA GLY A 70 7.43 -9.05 23.82
C GLY A 70 8.10 -7.77 24.27
N ARG A 71 9.42 -7.85 24.40
CA ARG A 71 10.27 -6.70 24.63
C ARG A 71 10.96 -6.28 23.35
N TRP A 72 11.19 -4.98 23.21
CA TRP A 72 11.97 -4.42 22.13
C TRP A 72 13.03 -3.45 22.65
N SER A 73 14.08 -3.28 21.85
CA SER A 73 15.10 -2.26 22.07
C SER A 73 15.65 -1.76 20.74
N LEU A 74 16.17 -0.53 20.74
CA LEU A 74 16.92 0.00 19.60
C LEU A 74 18.40 -0.20 19.85
N LYS A 75 19.06 -0.93 18.96
CA LYS A 75 20.50 -1.00 18.90
C LYS A 75 21.00 -0.03 17.83
N PRO A 76 21.96 0.86 18.16
CA PRO A 76 22.54 1.74 17.16
C PRO A 76 23.14 0.95 15.99
N PRO A 77 23.02 1.43 14.73
CA PRO A 77 22.41 2.71 14.34
C PRO A 77 20.89 2.66 14.06
N ASP A 78 20.33 1.49 13.76
CA ASP A 78 18.96 1.35 13.21
C ASP A 78 18.32 -0.03 13.45
N GLU A 79 18.93 -0.85 14.29
CA GLU A 79 18.50 -2.23 14.51
C GLU A 79 17.39 -2.27 15.57
N LEU A 80 16.26 -2.89 15.18
CA LEU A 80 15.12 -3.10 16.05
C LEU A 80 15.14 -4.56 16.52
N GLU A 81 15.57 -4.77 17.75
CA GLU A 81 15.52 -6.09 18.36
C GLU A 81 14.17 -6.32 19.02
N MET A 82 13.53 -7.45 18.72
CA MET A 82 12.26 -7.88 19.30
C MET A 82 12.39 -9.31 19.81
N SER A 83 11.83 -9.62 20.98
CA SER A 83 11.99 -10.94 21.61
C SER A 83 11.51 -12.12 20.74
N HIS A 84 10.49 -11.93 19.89
CA HIS A 84 9.89 -12.99 19.07
C HIS A 84 10.08 -12.79 17.55
N HIS A 85 10.60 -11.64 17.13
CA HIS A 85 10.86 -11.34 15.72
C HIS A 85 12.33 -10.99 15.53
N ARG A 86 13.03 -11.73 14.66
CA ARG A 86 14.43 -11.47 14.34
C ARG A 86 14.54 -10.66 13.05
N GLY A 87 15.48 -9.72 13.01
CA GLY A 87 15.95 -9.11 11.77
C GLY A 87 15.11 -7.96 11.22
N PHE A 88 14.31 -7.29 12.04
CA PHE A 88 13.70 -6.01 11.64
C PHE A 88 14.71 -4.86 11.77
N ARG A 89 14.74 -3.98 10.76
CA ARG A 89 15.52 -2.73 10.78
C ARG A 89 14.61 -1.55 10.49
N ILE A 90 14.84 -0.43 11.14
CA ILE A 90 14.09 0.80 10.84
C ILE A 90 14.69 1.42 9.59
N LEU A 91 13.97 1.31 8.47
CA LEU A 91 14.39 1.93 7.21
C LEU A 91 13.97 3.40 7.12
N LEU A 92 12.82 3.74 7.72
CA LEU A 92 12.30 5.10 7.78
C LEU A 92 11.43 5.29 9.02
N LEU A 93 11.59 6.44 9.68
CA LEU A 93 10.68 6.92 10.73
C LEU A 93 10.55 8.44 10.60
N GLN A 94 9.47 8.91 9.98
CA GLN A 94 9.22 10.34 9.75
C GLN A 94 7.74 10.66 9.98
N GLY A 95 7.45 11.52 10.96
CA GLY A 95 6.09 11.90 11.33
C GLY A 95 5.23 10.69 11.69
N ASP A 96 4.24 10.40 10.84
CA ASP A 96 3.29 9.30 10.99
C ASP A 96 3.64 8.07 10.14
N GLU A 97 4.83 8.01 9.53
CA GLU A 97 5.26 6.92 8.67
C GLU A 97 6.45 6.15 9.27
N LEU A 98 6.34 4.81 9.26
CA LEU A 98 7.34 3.86 9.75
C LEU A 98 7.55 2.75 8.72
N HIS A 99 8.78 2.59 8.23
CA HIS A 99 9.16 1.48 7.36
C HIS A 99 10.10 0.54 8.10
N LEU A 100 9.73 -0.74 8.18
CA LEU A 100 10.55 -1.80 8.76
C LEU A 100 11.05 -2.73 7.65
N GLY A 101 12.35 -3.00 7.59
CA GLY A 101 12.93 -3.97 6.65
C GLY A 101 13.10 -5.34 7.30
N GLN A 102 12.70 -6.42 6.63
CA GLN A 102 12.97 -7.80 7.07
C GLN A 102 13.05 -8.74 5.86
N PHE A 103 14.06 -9.61 5.81
CA PHE A 103 14.25 -10.62 4.75
C PHE A 103 14.12 -10.10 3.30
N GLY A 104 14.57 -8.86 3.04
CA GLY A 104 14.47 -8.22 1.72
C GLY A 104 13.12 -7.58 1.41
N GLY A 105 12.12 -7.74 2.28
CA GLY A 105 10.85 -7.02 2.25
C GLY A 105 10.89 -5.71 3.05
N VAL A 106 10.02 -4.78 2.68
CA VAL A 106 9.78 -3.53 3.42
C VAL A 106 8.33 -3.53 3.87
N PHE A 107 8.11 -3.42 5.17
CA PHE A 107 6.81 -3.30 5.82
C PHE A 107 6.56 -1.82 6.12
N LYS A 108 5.46 -1.27 5.62
CA LYS A 108 5.12 0.14 5.82
C LYS A 108 3.96 0.26 6.79
N PHE A 109 4.10 1.14 7.77
CA PHE A 109 3.13 1.39 8.82
C PHE A 109 2.84 2.88 8.96
N ARG A 110 1.58 3.19 9.29
CA ARG A 110 1.10 4.53 9.58
C ARG A 110 0.61 4.63 11.01
N ARG A 111 0.96 5.71 11.71
CA ARG A 111 0.51 5.96 13.08
C ARG A 111 -1.03 6.12 13.09
N GLY A 112 -1.74 5.45 14.01
CA GLY A 112 -3.19 5.64 14.17
C GLY A 112 -4.00 4.40 14.59
N SER A 113 -5.33 4.45 14.34
CA SER A 113 -6.29 3.40 14.70
C SER A 113 -6.48 2.38 13.57
N CYS A 114 -6.06 1.14 13.81
CA CYS A 114 -6.07 0.07 12.80
C CYS A 114 -7.47 -0.50 12.51
N ALA A 115 -8.47 -0.11 13.31
CA ALA A 115 -9.86 -0.57 13.15
C ALA A 115 -10.65 0.19 12.08
N ALA A 116 -10.27 1.44 11.75
CA ALA A 116 -11.05 2.27 10.82
C ALA A 116 -11.13 1.68 9.39
N ASN A 117 -10.11 0.91 9.01
CA ASN A 117 -9.93 0.35 7.66
C ASN A 117 -9.92 -1.19 7.64
N SER A 118 -10.39 -1.86 8.71
CA SER A 118 -10.47 -3.31 8.74
C SER A 118 -11.71 -3.80 7.99
N PHE A 119 -11.53 -4.61 6.95
CA PHE A 119 -12.61 -5.23 6.18
C PHE A 119 -12.69 -6.73 6.46
N SER A 120 -13.90 -7.23 6.70
CA SER A 120 -14.23 -8.67 6.81
C SER A 120 -14.30 -9.33 5.43
N GLY A 121 -14.38 -10.66 5.39
CA GLY A 121 -14.64 -11.39 4.13
C GLY A 121 -15.94 -10.94 3.46
N GLN A 122 -17.01 -10.74 4.25
CA GLN A 122 -18.28 -10.21 3.77
C GLN A 122 -18.16 -8.78 3.21
N ASP A 123 -17.38 -7.89 3.84
CA ASP A 123 -17.16 -6.54 3.31
C ASP A 123 -16.49 -6.59 1.93
N ARG A 124 -15.50 -7.46 1.75
CA ARG A 124 -14.80 -7.65 0.46
C ARG A 124 -15.74 -8.21 -0.60
N LEU A 125 -16.52 -9.22 -0.24
CA LEU A 125 -17.53 -9.78 -1.14
C LEU A 125 -18.55 -8.69 -1.54
N SER A 126 -19.02 -7.92 -0.57
CA SER A 126 -19.92 -6.78 -0.79
C SER A 126 -19.31 -5.74 -1.72
N PHE A 127 -18.02 -5.42 -1.58
CA PHE A 127 -17.30 -4.51 -2.46
C PHE A 127 -17.23 -4.99 -3.92
N HIS A 128 -16.88 -6.26 -4.14
CA HIS A 128 -16.84 -6.84 -5.50
C HIS A 128 -18.24 -6.94 -6.12
N ASN A 129 -19.24 -7.30 -5.32
CA ASN A 129 -20.63 -7.34 -5.76
C ASN A 129 -21.17 -5.96 -6.10
N ALA A 130 -20.79 -4.93 -5.34
CA ALA A 130 -21.15 -3.54 -5.64
C ALA A 130 -20.57 -3.09 -6.99
N ALA A 131 -19.35 -3.50 -7.33
CA ALA A 131 -18.79 -3.27 -8.65
C ALA A 131 -19.54 -4.01 -9.77
N ALA A 132 -19.95 -5.26 -9.54
CA ALA A 132 -20.73 -6.05 -10.48
C ALA A 132 -22.14 -5.47 -10.73
N SER A 133 -22.79 -4.97 -9.68
CA SER A 133 -24.14 -4.39 -9.75
C SER A 133 -24.16 -2.92 -10.19
N GLY A 134 -23.04 -2.21 -10.06
CA GLY A 134 -22.97 -0.76 -10.28
C GLY A 134 -23.45 0.06 -9.06
N ASP A 135 -23.43 -0.51 -7.86
CA ASP A 135 -23.76 0.18 -6.61
C ASP A 135 -22.63 1.15 -6.20
N LEU A 136 -22.69 2.35 -6.78
CA LEU A 136 -21.71 3.41 -6.55
C LEU A 136 -21.62 3.86 -5.08
N PRO A 137 -22.74 4.06 -4.34
CA PRO A 137 -22.67 4.42 -2.92
C PRO A 137 -21.90 3.41 -2.07
N THR A 138 -22.15 2.11 -2.26
CA THR A 138 -21.45 1.07 -1.51
C THR A 138 -19.98 1.01 -1.89
N LEU A 139 -19.65 1.08 -3.18
CA LEU A 139 -18.25 1.19 -3.64
C LEU A 139 -17.54 2.38 -3.02
N GLN A 140 -18.13 3.56 -3.10
CA GLN A 140 -17.57 4.80 -2.56
C GLN A 140 -17.30 4.68 -1.07
N LYS A 141 -18.26 4.17 -0.29
CA LYS A 141 -18.13 3.95 1.15
C LYS A 141 -16.91 3.08 1.49
N TYR A 142 -16.69 1.98 0.77
CA TYR A 142 -15.54 1.11 1.04
C TYR A 142 -14.21 1.75 0.60
N LEU A 143 -14.19 2.42 -0.55
CA LEU A 143 -13.00 3.12 -1.04
C LEU A 143 -12.59 4.28 -0.11
N GLU A 144 -13.56 5.02 0.44
CA GLU A 144 -13.32 6.09 1.44
C GLU A 144 -12.81 5.55 2.77
N ARG A 145 -13.24 4.34 3.16
CA ARG A 145 -12.69 3.59 4.30
C ARG A 145 -11.33 2.95 3.99
N GLY A 146 -10.74 3.22 2.84
CA GLY A 146 -9.40 2.73 2.46
C GLY A 146 -9.36 1.30 1.93
N MET A 147 -10.48 0.74 1.45
CA MET A 147 -10.42 -0.53 0.73
C MET A 147 -9.67 -0.33 -0.59
N SER A 148 -8.69 -1.19 -0.86
CA SER A 148 -7.92 -1.11 -2.09
C SER A 148 -8.80 -1.39 -3.31
N ALA A 149 -8.75 -0.50 -4.30
CA ALA A 149 -9.40 -0.73 -5.60
C ALA A 149 -8.79 -1.90 -6.39
N ASN A 150 -7.58 -2.33 -5.99
CA ASN A 150 -6.82 -3.44 -6.56
C ASN A 150 -6.95 -4.75 -5.77
N LEU A 151 -7.79 -4.77 -4.74
CA LEU A 151 -8.10 -6.00 -4.01
C LEU A 151 -8.67 -7.04 -4.98
N GLN A 152 -8.11 -8.24 -4.96
CA GLN A 152 -8.65 -9.40 -5.67
C GLN A 152 -9.56 -10.20 -4.75
N ASP A 153 -10.70 -10.65 -5.26
CA ASP A 153 -11.55 -11.59 -4.55
C ASP A 153 -10.86 -12.95 -4.38
N GLN A 154 -11.35 -13.75 -3.43
CA GLN A 154 -10.81 -15.09 -3.17
C GLN A 154 -11.36 -16.17 -4.10
N VAL A 155 -12.40 -15.86 -4.88
CA VAL A 155 -13.13 -16.84 -5.69
C VAL A 155 -12.45 -17.02 -7.03
N ASP A 156 -12.33 -15.94 -7.80
CA ASP A 156 -11.80 -15.93 -9.17
C ASP A 156 -10.50 -15.13 -9.27
N GLY A 157 -10.08 -14.45 -8.19
CA GLY A 157 -9.02 -13.46 -8.24
C GLY A 157 -9.42 -12.19 -9.00
N ASP A 158 -10.72 -11.93 -9.14
CA ASP A 158 -11.18 -10.73 -9.84
C ASP A 158 -10.93 -9.50 -8.98
N THR A 159 -10.43 -8.43 -9.58
CA THR A 159 -10.54 -7.10 -8.97
C THR A 159 -11.96 -6.56 -9.13
N ALA A 160 -12.33 -5.56 -8.32
CA ALA A 160 -13.57 -4.82 -8.52
C ALA A 160 -13.70 -4.25 -9.95
N LEU A 161 -12.59 -3.81 -10.55
CA LEU A 161 -12.59 -3.33 -11.93
C LEU A 161 -12.90 -4.44 -12.94
N ILE A 162 -12.40 -5.66 -12.71
CA ILE A 162 -12.74 -6.84 -13.53
C ILE A 162 -14.23 -7.16 -13.40
N LYS A 163 -14.81 -7.15 -12.20
CA LYS A 163 -16.27 -7.34 -12.01
C LYS A 163 -17.08 -6.26 -12.73
N ALA A 164 -16.71 -4.98 -12.60
CA ALA A 164 -17.38 -3.89 -13.31
C ALA A 164 -17.31 -4.07 -14.84
N ALA A 165 -16.19 -4.55 -15.38
CA ALA A 165 -16.06 -4.86 -16.80
C ALA A 165 -16.87 -6.09 -17.25
N LYS A 166 -16.85 -7.19 -16.47
CA LYS A 166 -17.66 -8.40 -16.72
C LYS A 166 -19.15 -8.07 -16.88
N PHE A 167 -19.66 -7.20 -16.01
CA PHE A 167 -21.09 -6.85 -15.94
C PHE A 167 -21.43 -5.50 -16.58
N CYS A 168 -20.50 -4.92 -17.34
CA CYS A 168 -20.70 -3.67 -18.06
C CYS A 168 -21.22 -2.50 -17.19
N ARG A 169 -20.42 -2.09 -16.21
CA ARG A 169 -20.71 -0.97 -15.29
C ARG A 169 -19.72 0.19 -15.49
N PRO A 170 -19.93 1.08 -16.50
CA PRO A 170 -18.99 2.15 -16.83
C PRO A 170 -18.71 3.11 -15.66
N GLU A 171 -19.73 3.51 -14.92
CA GLU A 171 -19.63 4.48 -13.83
C GLU A 171 -18.85 3.90 -12.65
N ALA A 172 -19.10 2.62 -12.32
CA ALA A 172 -18.34 1.90 -11.30
C ALA A 172 -16.86 1.78 -11.68
N ALA A 173 -16.58 1.44 -12.94
CA ALA A 173 -15.23 1.38 -13.45
C ALA A 173 -14.53 2.75 -13.41
N GLN A 174 -15.21 3.83 -13.80
CA GLN A 174 -14.67 5.20 -13.70
C GLN A 174 -14.33 5.57 -12.26
N MET A 175 -15.20 5.27 -11.30
CA MET A 175 -14.94 5.50 -9.89
C MET A 175 -13.71 4.72 -9.41
N LEU A 176 -13.61 3.44 -9.75
CA LEU A 176 -12.47 2.59 -9.38
C LEU A 176 -11.16 3.10 -9.99
N LEU A 177 -11.17 3.50 -11.28
CA LEU A 177 -10.03 4.09 -11.96
C LEU A 177 -9.60 5.42 -11.32
N ALA A 178 -10.56 6.27 -10.94
CA ALA A 178 -10.29 7.51 -10.21
C ALA A 178 -9.67 7.27 -8.83
N ARG A 179 -9.87 6.06 -8.25
CA ARG A 179 -9.26 5.61 -6.99
C ARG A 179 -8.02 4.72 -7.21
N GLY A 180 -7.41 4.77 -8.39
CA GLY A 180 -6.12 4.11 -8.66
C GLY A 180 -6.22 2.61 -8.98
N ALA A 181 -7.36 2.14 -9.49
CA ALA A 181 -7.47 0.77 -10.00
C ALA A 181 -6.50 0.53 -11.16
N ASP A 182 -5.73 -0.55 -11.07
CA ASP A 182 -4.76 -1.00 -12.07
C ASP A 182 -5.47 -1.84 -13.14
N VAL A 183 -5.45 -1.34 -14.37
CA VAL A 183 -6.04 -1.97 -15.56
C VAL A 183 -5.24 -3.21 -16.03
N GLY A 184 -4.00 -3.37 -15.56
CA GLY A 184 -3.09 -4.44 -15.92
C GLY A 184 -3.24 -5.72 -15.11
N LEU A 185 -3.93 -5.68 -13.96
CA LEU A 185 -4.10 -6.83 -13.08
C LEU A 185 -4.89 -7.96 -13.76
N ARG A 186 -4.41 -9.19 -13.54
CA ARG A 186 -4.98 -10.42 -14.09
C ARG A 186 -5.60 -11.24 -12.97
N ASN A 187 -6.80 -11.76 -13.23
CA ASN A 187 -7.44 -12.73 -12.37
C ASN A 187 -6.85 -14.14 -12.57
N GLN A 188 -7.45 -15.15 -11.92
CA GLN A 188 -6.98 -16.54 -12.01
C GLN A 188 -7.12 -17.14 -13.42
N ASP A 189 -8.05 -16.63 -14.23
CA ASP A 189 -8.18 -16.98 -15.66
C ASP A 189 -7.09 -16.31 -16.54
N GLY A 190 -6.19 -15.53 -15.94
CA GLY A 190 -5.17 -14.75 -16.64
C GLY A 190 -5.76 -13.55 -17.40
N ARG A 191 -7.00 -13.15 -17.13
CA ARG A 191 -7.73 -12.10 -17.86
C ARG A 191 -7.74 -10.78 -17.10
N ARG A 192 -7.69 -9.68 -17.85
CA ARG A 192 -7.76 -8.29 -17.36
C ARG A 192 -9.17 -7.73 -17.54
N ALA A 193 -9.44 -6.57 -16.94
CA ALA A 193 -10.73 -5.89 -17.11
C ALA A 193 -11.07 -5.63 -18.60
N LEU A 194 -10.08 -5.21 -19.39
CA LEU A 194 -10.27 -4.95 -20.82
C LEU A 194 -10.69 -6.20 -21.61
N ASP A 195 -10.19 -7.38 -21.23
CA ASP A 195 -10.49 -8.64 -21.92
C ASP A 195 -11.98 -8.98 -21.75
N TYR A 196 -12.52 -8.82 -20.54
CA TYR A 196 -13.96 -9.00 -20.30
C TYR A 196 -14.82 -7.92 -20.93
N ALA A 197 -14.37 -6.66 -20.95
CA ALA A 197 -15.10 -5.58 -21.62
C ALA A 197 -15.26 -5.82 -23.13
N ARG A 198 -14.26 -6.47 -23.78
CA ARG A 198 -14.32 -6.87 -25.20
C ARG A 198 -15.23 -8.05 -25.45
N GLU A 199 -15.23 -9.02 -24.54
CA GLU A 199 -16.01 -10.25 -24.65
C GLU A 199 -17.46 -10.11 -24.19
N SER A 200 -17.83 -8.97 -23.58
CA SER A 200 -19.19 -8.70 -23.15
C SER A 200 -20.12 -8.53 -24.36
N ARG A 201 -20.56 -9.66 -24.94
CA ARG A 201 -21.52 -9.72 -26.06
C ARG A 201 -22.94 -9.32 -25.62
N PHE A 202 -23.16 -9.05 -24.34
CA PHE A 202 -24.47 -9.03 -23.70
C PHE A 202 -25.01 -7.64 -23.35
N HIS A 203 -24.27 -6.54 -23.54
CA HIS A 203 -24.74 -5.23 -23.08
C HIS A 203 -24.53 -4.12 -24.13
N ARG A 204 -25.61 -3.73 -24.81
CA ARG A 204 -25.68 -2.42 -25.51
C ARG A 204 -25.36 -1.34 -24.47
N GLY A 205 -24.26 -0.61 -24.65
CA GLY A 205 -23.82 0.42 -23.70
C GLY A 205 -22.41 0.25 -23.13
N CYS A 206 -21.69 -0.84 -23.46
CA CYS A 206 -20.31 -1.04 -22.98
C CYS A 206 -19.22 -0.26 -23.73
N ALA A 207 -19.57 0.41 -24.84
CA ALA A 207 -18.62 1.16 -25.65
C ALA A 207 -17.81 2.22 -24.85
N PRO A 208 -18.42 3.01 -23.94
CA PRO A 208 -17.66 3.98 -23.14
C PRO A 208 -16.65 3.31 -22.20
N LEU A 209 -17.01 2.17 -21.61
CA LEU A 209 -16.10 1.41 -20.73
C LEU A 209 -14.94 0.81 -21.51
N LEU A 210 -15.22 0.25 -22.69
CA LEU A 210 -14.20 -0.28 -23.59
C LEU A 210 -13.20 0.81 -23.96
N GLN A 211 -13.68 1.99 -24.37
CA GLN A 211 -12.81 3.13 -24.71
C GLN A 211 -11.96 3.55 -23.51
N THR A 212 -12.59 3.71 -22.34
CA THR A 212 -11.90 4.13 -21.10
C THR A 212 -10.76 3.18 -20.74
N LEU A 213 -11.00 1.87 -20.80
CA LEU A 213 -9.97 0.86 -20.50
C LEU A 213 -8.88 0.82 -21.59
N GLN A 214 -9.24 0.98 -22.86
CA GLN A 214 -8.25 1.04 -23.95
C GLN A 214 -7.30 2.22 -23.79
N ASP A 215 -7.83 3.42 -23.52
CA ASP A 215 -7.04 4.63 -23.36
C ASP A 215 -6.04 4.51 -22.19
N LYS A 216 -6.43 3.82 -21.12
CA LYS A 216 -5.57 3.56 -19.95
C LYS A 216 -4.53 2.46 -20.15
N THR A 217 -4.63 1.66 -21.20
CA THR A 217 -3.68 0.59 -21.53
C THR A 217 -2.65 0.98 -22.59
N ARG A 218 -2.76 2.17 -23.19
CA ARG A 218 -1.79 2.67 -24.18
C ARG A 218 -0.57 3.25 -23.44
N PRO A 219 0.67 2.87 -23.83
CA PRO A 219 1.90 3.38 -23.23
C PRO A 219 2.12 4.88 -23.45
#